data_AF-A0A525KSH9-F1
#
_entry.id   AF-A0A525KSH9-F1
#
_cell.length_a   1.000
_cell.length_b   1.000
_cell.length_c   1.000
_cell.angle_alpha   90.00
_cell.angle_beta   90.00
_cell.angle_gamma   90.00
#
_symmetry.space_group_name_H-M   'P 1'
#
loop_
_entity.id
_entity.type
_entity.pdbx_description
1 polymer ?
#
loop_
_entity_poly.entity_id
_entity_poly.type
_entity_poly.pdbx_seq_one_letter_code
_entity_poly.pdbx_strand_id
1 'polypeptide(L)' 'MNKGAAWSMKHDRELIELSKSSLTLEVIAERLHRQPDKILKSATRLGLTLNRRALSGLKATGK' A
#
# COMPACT_ATOMS: atom_id res chain seq x y z
N MET A 1 -20.92 -11.13 4.00
CA MET A 1 -20.21 -9.87 4.33
C MET A 1 -18.80 -10.26 4.76
N ASN A 2 -17.81 -10.21 3.86
CA ASN A 2 -16.43 -10.49 4.25
C ASN A 2 -15.93 -9.32 5.10
N LYS A 3 -15.97 -9.47 6.43
CA LYS A 3 -15.30 -8.56 7.36
C LYS A 3 -13.80 -8.69 7.07
N GLY A 4 -13.29 -7.87 6.16
CA GLY A 4 -11.86 -7.82 5.85
C GLY A 4 -11.10 -7.75 7.17
N ALA A 5 -10.24 -8.74 7.41
CA ALA A 5 -9.57 -8.91 8.69
C ALA A 5 -8.99 -7.57 9.17
N ALA A 6 -9.01 -7.33 10.48
CA ALA A 6 -8.36 -6.16 11.06
C ALA A 6 -6.90 -6.09 10.58
N TRP A 7 -6.36 -4.88 10.43
CA TRP A 7 -4.96 -4.72 10.05
C TRP A 7 -4.09 -5.21 11.21
N SER A 8 -3.40 -6.34 11.01
CA SER A 8 -2.54 -6.97 12.03
C SER A 8 -1.06 -6.68 11.76
N MET A 9 -0.21 -6.82 12.78
CA MET A 9 1.26 -6.67 12.67
C MET A 9 1.88 -7.52 11.55
N LYS A 10 1.29 -8.67 11.21
CA LYS A 10 1.71 -9.49 10.07
C LYS A 10 1.61 -8.71 8.75
N HIS A 11 0.52 -7.96 8.55
CA HIS A 11 0.33 -7.13 7.36
C HIS A 11 1.29 -5.94 7.34
N ASP A 12 1.64 -5.36 8.50
CA ASP A 12 2.67 -4.31 8.57
C ASP A 12 4.02 -4.87 8.10
N ARG A 13 4.43 -6.05 8.57
CA ARG A 13 5.67 -6.70 8.13
C ARG A 13 5.66 -7.04 6.65
N GLU A 14 4.58 -7.64 6.15
CA GLU A 14 4.44 -7.94 4.71
C GLU A 14 4.50 -6.65 3.87
N LEU A 15 3.85 -5.57 4.31
CA LEU A 15 3.89 -4.29 3.60
C LEU A 15 5.30 -3.68 3.58
N ILE A 16 6.04 -3.78 4.69
CA ILE A 16 7.46 -3.36 4.76
C ILE A 16 8.31 -4.17 3.77
N GLU A 17 8.19 -5.49 3.77
CA GLU A 17 8.94 -6.36 2.85
C GLU A 17 8.58 -6.09 1.39
N LEU A 18 7.29 -5.92 1.09
CA LEU A 18 6.82 -5.60 -0.25
C LEU A 18 7.25 -4.22 -0.71
N SER A 19 7.40 -3.25 0.21
CA SER A 19 7.90 -1.90 -0.10
C SER A 19 9.38 -1.86 -0.45
N LYS A 20 10.18 -2.82 0.05
CA LYS A 20 11.59 -2.98 -0.34
C LYS A 20 11.71 -3.48 -1.77
N SER A 21 10.73 -4.25 -2.23
CA SER A 21 10.61 -4.62 -3.64
C SER A 21 10.01 -3.44 -4.39
N SER A 22 10.49 -3.11 -5.59
CA SER A 22 9.99 -1.97 -6.37
C SER A 22 8.61 -2.25 -7.01
N LEU A 23 7.68 -2.80 -6.22
CA LEU A 23 6.33 -3.17 -6.62
C LEU A 23 5.39 -1.98 -6.58
N THR A 24 4.41 -2.00 -7.47
CA THR A 24 3.37 -0.97 -7.55
C THR A 24 2.31 -1.19 -6.47
N LEU A 25 1.62 -0.12 -6.09
CA LEU A 25 0.54 -0.18 -5.10
C LEU A 25 -0.54 -1.22 -5.46
N GLU A 26 -0.88 -1.36 -6.74
CA GLU A 26 -1.87 -2.33 -7.21
C GLU A 26 -1.42 -3.77 -6.97
N VAL A 27 -0.16 -4.10 -7.30
CA VAL A 27 0.38 -5.45 -7.08
C VAL A 27 0.43 -5.78 -5.58
N ILE A 28 0.75 -4.80 -4.74
CA ILE A 28 0.73 -4.97 -3.29
C ILE A 28 -0.71 -5.16 -2.78
N ALA A 29 -1.67 -4.44 -3.37
CA ALA A 29 -3.10 -4.58 -3.08
C ALA A 29 -3.65 -5.96 -3.43
N GLU A 30 -3.28 -6.49 -4.59
CA GLU A 30 -3.63 -7.85 -4.99
C GLU A 30 -3.01 -8.89 -4.05
N ARG A 31 -1.71 -8.77 -3.75
CA ARG A 31 -1.03 -9.70 -2.82
C ARG A 31 -1.64 -9.72 -1.43
N LEU A 32 -2.00 -8.56 -0.90
CA LEU A 32 -2.60 -8.43 0.42
C LEU A 32 -4.13 -8.65 0.39
N HIS A 33 -4.71 -8.92 -0.78
CA HIS A 33 -6.16 -9.00 -1.02
C HIS A 33 -6.93 -7.84 -0.37
N ARG A 34 -6.37 -6.63 -0.45
CA ARG A 34 -6.88 -5.42 0.22
C ARG A 34 -6.99 -4.27 -0.74
N GLN A 35 -7.88 -3.33 -0.40
CA GLN A 35 -8.03 -2.12 -1.18
C GLN A 35 -6.75 -1.26 -1.13
N PRO A 36 -6.34 -0.67 -2.27
CA PRO A 36 -5.13 0.15 -2.35
C PRO A 36 -5.19 1.37 -1.43
N ASP A 37 -6.36 1.97 -1.19
CA ASP A 37 -6.54 3.09 -0.24
C ASP A 37 -6.14 2.71 1.20
N LYS A 38 -6.50 1.49 1.63
CA LYS A 38 -6.16 0.98 2.97
C LYS A 38 -4.66 0.75 3.10
N ILE A 39 -4.02 0.29 2.03
CA ILE A 39 -2.58 0.06 1.99
C ILE A 39 -1.82 1.39 2.01
N LEU A 40 -2.30 2.39 1.26
CA LEU A 40 -1.76 3.75 1.30
C LEU A 40 -1.79 4.32 2.73
N LYS A 41 -2.94 4.26 3.41
CA LYS A 41 -3.08 4.72 4.80
C LYS A 41 -2.10 4.02 5.74
N SER A 42 -1.95 2.70 5.59
CA SER A 42 -0.99 1.95 6.39
C SER A 42 0.46 2.27 6.04
N ALA A 43 0.79 2.42 4.76
CA ALA A 43 2.12 2.80 4.32
C ALA A 43 2.52 4.17 4.86
N THR A 44 1.63 5.17 4.79
CA THR A 44 1.84 6.49 5.40
C THR A 44 2.06 6.39 6.90
N ARG A 45 1.26 5.57 7.61
CA ARG A 45 1.43 5.31 9.05
C ARG A 45 2.78 4.68 9.40
N LEU A 46 3.30 3.82 8.52
CA LEU A 46 4.59 3.14 8.67
C LEU A 46 5.78 3.95 8.13
N GLY A 47 5.55 5.13 7.55
CA GLY A 47 6.60 5.92 6.90
C GLY A 47 7.16 5.30 5.62
N LEU A 48 6.42 4.39 4.98
CA LEU A 48 6.84 3.72 3.74
C LEU A 48 6.45 4.54 2.52
N THR A 49 7.38 4.65 1.56
CA THR A 49 7.10 5.27 0.26
C THR A 49 6.83 4.16 -0.76
N LEU A 50 5.57 3.95 -1.11
CA LEU A 50 5.19 2.99 -2.14
C LEU A 50 5.27 3.63 -3.52
N ASN A 51 5.72 2.86 -4.51
CA ASN A 51 5.75 3.31 -5.88
C ASN A 51 4.31 3.40 -6.42
N ARG A 52 3.82 4.64 -6.56
CA ARG A 52 2.49 4.95 -7.11
C ARG A 52 2.44 4.87 -8.64
N ARG A 53 3.44 4.30 -9.32
CA ARG A 53 3.38 4.06 -10.78
C ARG A 53 2.48 2.87 -11.10
N ALA A 54 1.19 3.06 -10.91
CA ALA A 54 0.20 2.45 -11.77
C ALA A 54 -0.97 3.42 -11.86
N LEU A 55 -1.25 3.86 -13.09
CA LEU A 55 -2.18 4.92 -13.52
C LEU A 55 -1.71 6.38 -13.32
N SER A 56 -1.14 6.91 -14.41
CA SER A 56 -1.47 8.23 -15.00
C SER A 56 -1.76 9.43 -14.06
N GLY A 57 -0.85 10.41 -14.05
CA GLY A 57 -1.25 11.83 -14.14
C GLY A 57 -1.60 12.63 -12.87
N LEU A 58 -1.31 12.18 -11.64
CA LEU A 58 -1.60 12.99 -10.44
C LEU A 58 -0.39 13.80 -9.95
N LYS A 59 -0.29 14.99 -10.55
CA LYS A 59 0.16 16.27 -9.99
C LYS A 59 0.25 16.26 -8.44
N ALA A 60 1.45 16.04 -7.90
CA ALA A 60 1.76 16.45 -6.54
C ALA A 60 2.38 17.85 -6.62
N THR A 61 1.55 18.88 -6.50
CA THR A 61 2.06 20.24 -6.24
C THR A 61 2.55 20.27 -4.80
N GLY A 62 3.85 20.17 -4.59
CA GLY A 62 4.48 20.62 -3.34
C GLY A 62 4.92 22.06 -3.54
N LYS A 63 4.18 23.01 -2.96
CA LYS A 63 4.65 24.35 -2.68
C LYS A 63 4.22 24.73 -1.27
#